data_AF-A0A545AUS5-F1
#
_entry.id   AF-A0A545AUS5-F1
#
_cell.length_a   1.000
_cell.length_b   1.000
_cell.length_c   1.000
_cell.angle_alpha   90.00
_cell.angle_beta   90.00
_cell.angle_gamma   90.00
#
_symmetry.space_group_name_H-M   'P 1'
#
loop_
_entity.id
_entity.type
_entity.pdbx_description
1 polymer ?
#
loop_
_entity_poly.entity_id
_entity_poly.type
_entity_poly.pdbx_seq_one_letter_code
_entity_poly.pdbx_strand_id
1 'polypeptide(L)'
;MALSSRTPDRVAYAFYTAAAAAALVGQVWAAVDHIPWPDTLPTSARIALVTPAVGVLELGGVATSALADSRRRLGESATAYRVMSAAAAVVAIVFNLIGHADQPYLAFGFAGLSGFAYALWLAHSGARRRDALRESGHMARTTPVYGLMQWLREPALTRRARALAMERDLGLHDSLAAAREDARTATRRKAIAAVVEQIIRADHTNPLHAQIAASTYDMDRLATEIEARADYAGWADRISQSLSPGVSHPSEPAPVAPTPPLEARPFVPAQRGPQEQAIDPGGPEGLRAMPGAPGPELPEARRPGQVLAEHLRSELARSTPQPHPVHDAHEGAPASPEPSFSGPTAEHQRAALARAVLTRTAFGRGHLAPDGAPLNGHTPDGYAPDGYAPNGHAPDGGVQLREDGHPTATIPMHPSDAEFAEDLDTLHGLSNKRDAIRYAFSRVGSDNVPSAVAWLAERGVTVSRSEAYTLRIEEQKDAQRRITLVANGPGAHAT
;
A
#
# COMPACT_ATOMS: atom_id res chain seq x y z
N MET A 1 -39.98 10.31 8.60
CA MET A 1 -39.77 8.92 9.10
C MET A 1 -38.42 8.83 9.83
N ALA A 2 -38.22 9.56 10.94
CA ALA A 2 -36.87 9.86 11.46
C ALA A 2 -36.65 9.59 12.97
N LEU A 3 -37.54 8.84 13.63
CA LEU A 3 -37.45 8.58 15.07
C LEU A 3 -36.78 7.24 15.42
N SER A 4 -36.78 6.26 14.52
CA SER A 4 -36.32 4.88 14.82
C SER A 4 -34.79 4.75 14.94
N SER A 5 -34.02 5.60 14.26
CA SER A 5 -32.54 5.55 14.24
C SER A 5 -31.91 5.93 15.58
N ARG A 6 -32.57 6.74 16.41
CA ARG A 6 -32.01 7.25 17.68
C ARG A 6 -31.91 6.19 18.78
N THR A 7 -32.63 5.07 18.66
CA THR A 7 -32.67 4.00 19.67
C THR A 7 -31.37 3.20 19.75
N PRO A 8 -30.84 2.61 18.65
CA PRO A 8 -29.56 1.88 18.69
C PRO A 8 -28.38 2.76 19.12
N ASP A 9 -28.31 4.02 18.68
CA ASP A 9 -27.26 4.96 19.12
C ASP A 9 -27.27 5.14 20.64
N ARG A 10 -28.46 5.35 21.24
CA ARG A 10 -28.60 5.50 22.70
C ARG A 10 -28.17 4.25 23.46
N VAL A 11 -28.49 3.05 22.95
CA VAL A 11 -28.06 1.78 23.56
C VAL A 11 -26.54 1.62 23.45
N ALA A 12 -25.95 1.94 22.29
CA ALA A 12 -24.50 1.90 22.10
C ALA A 12 -23.76 2.88 23.03
N TYR A 13 -24.26 4.12 23.16
CA TYR A 13 -23.73 5.10 24.11
C TYR A 13 -23.87 4.66 25.57
N ALA A 14 -25.03 4.12 25.96
CA ALA A 14 -25.25 3.62 27.33
C ALA A 14 -24.31 2.45 27.67
N PHE A 15 -24.15 1.49 26.76
CA PHE A 15 -23.19 0.39 26.92
C PHE A 15 -21.75 0.90 27.01
N TYR A 16 -21.35 1.80 26.11
CA TYR A 16 -20.02 2.40 26.11
C TYR A 16 -19.71 3.10 27.45
N THR A 17 -20.63 3.93 27.95
CA THR A 17 -20.48 4.62 29.24
C THR A 17 -20.40 3.63 30.41
N ALA A 18 -21.18 2.54 30.39
CA ALA A 18 -21.11 1.50 31.42
C ALA A 18 -19.77 0.73 31.39
N ALA A 19 -19.28 0.38 30.20
CA ALA A 19 -17.99 -0.30 30.04
C ALA A 19 -16.80 0.59 30.44
N ALA A 20 -16.82 1.87 30.08
CA ALA A 20 -15.82 2.85 30.49
C ALA A 20 -15.87 3.11 32.01
N ALA A 21 -17.06 3.22 32.62
CA ALA A 21 -17.20 3.35 34.06
C ALA A 21 -16.66 2.12 34.82
N ALA A 22 -16.91 0.91 34.32
CA ALA A 22 -16.36 -0.32 34.90
C ALA A 22 -14.83 -0.40 34.76
N ALA A 23 -14.27 -0.01 33.61
CA ALA A 23 -12.82 0.07 33.41
C ALA A 23 -12.15 1.08 34.36
N LEU A 24 -12.78 2.24 34.57
CA LEU A 24 -12.33 3.27 35.51
C LEU A 24 -12.42 2.80 36.97
N VAL A 25 -13.47 2.05 37.35
CA VAL A 25 -13.58 1.45 38.69
C VAL A 25 -12.41 0.49 38.96
N GLY A 26 -12.03 -0.34 37.98
CA GLY A 26 -10.84 -1.20 38.09
C GLY A 26 -9.55 -0.38 38.30
N GLN A 27 -9.33 0.67 37.52
CA GLN A 27 -8.15 1.53 37.66
C GLN A 27 -8.11 2.27 39.00
N VAL A 28 -9.26 2.77 39.49
CA VAL A 28 -9.36 3.43 40.80
C VAL A 28 -9.08 2.44 41.93
N TRP A 29 -9.60 1.20 41.86
CA TRP A 29 -9.29 0.14 42.82
C TRP A 29 -7.79 -0.18 42.81
N ALA A 30 -7.24 -0.57 41.66
CA ALA A 30 -5.82 -0.88 41.50
C ALA A 30 -4.90 0.22 42.06
N ALA A 31 -5.19 1.49 41.78
CA ALA A 31 -4.43 2.62 42.29
C ALA A 31 -4.61 2.86 43.81
N VAL A 32 -5.78 2.60 44.38
CA VAL A 32 -6.01 2.71 45.84
C VAL A 32 -5.26 1.62 46.59
N ASP A 33 -5.15 0.40 46.05
CA ASP A 33 -4.45 -0.72 46.70
C ASP A 33 -2.92 -0.67 46.51
N HIS A 34 -2.42 -0.21 45.35
CA HIS A 34 -0.98 -0.21 45.04
C HIS A 34 -0.22 1.04 45.48
N ILE A 35 -0.90 2.17 45.75
CA ILE A 35 -0.24 3.37 46.28
C ILE A 35 -0.04 3.22 47.80
N PRO A 36 1.17 3.44 48.35
CA PRO A 36 1.43 3.35 49.78
C PRO A 36 0.85 4.56 50.54
N TRP A 37 -0.45 4.53 50.80
CA TRP A 37 -1.17 5.56 51.56
C TRP A 37 -0.83 5.52 53.06
N PRO A 38 -0.85 6.67 53.77
CA PRO A 38 -0.85 6.68 55.23
C PRO A 38 -2.09 5.97 55.79
N ASP A 39 -1.92 5.16 56.85
CA ASP A 39 -3.01 4.46 57.53
C ASP A 39 -4.08 5.39 58.10
N THR A 40 -3.68 6.63 58.43
CA THR A 40 -4.58 7.70 58.91
C THR A 40 -5.53 8.25 57.83
N LEU A 41 -5.28 7.96 56.55
CA LEU A 41 -6.08 8.46 55.43
C LEU A 41 -7.21 7.46 55.10
N PRO A 42 -8.50 7.82 55.30
CA PRO A 42 -9.61 6.89 55.07
C PRO A 42 -9.79 6.57 53.58
N THR A 43 -10.31 5.38 53.28
CA THR A 43 -10.45 4.86 51.90
C THR A 43 -11.24 5.78 50.98
N SER A 44 -12.25 6.49 51.48
CA SER A 44 -13.00 7.50 50.73
C SER A 44 -12.13 8.68 50.25
N ALA A 45 -11.15 9.11 51.07
CA ALA A 45 -10.20 10.14 50.67
C ALA A 45 -9.15 9.61 49.67
N ARG A 46 -8.70 8.35 49.83
CA ARG A 46 -7.84 7.66 48.83
C ARG A 46 -8.53 7.63 47.46
N ILE A 47 -9.78 7.17 47.40
CA ILE A 47 -10.61 7.15 46.18
C ILE A 47 -10.80 8.57 45.61
N ALA A 48 -11.09 9.57 46.45
CA ALA A 48 -11.31 10.95 46.00
C ALA A 48 -10.05 11.62 45.41
N LEU A 49 -8.86 11.25 45.88
CA LEU A 49 -7.58 11.74 45.34
C LEU A 49 -7.19 11.01 44.03
N VAL A 50 -7.48 9.72 43.94
CA VAL A 50 -7.15 8.87 42.77
C VAL A 50 -8.06 9.14 41.57
N THR A 51 -9.38 9.25 41.82
CA THR A 51 -10.41 9.29 40.76
C THR A 51 -10.17 10.40 39.71
N PRO A 52 -9.78 11.64 40.07
CA PRO A 52 -9.48 12.68 39.07
C PRO A 52 -8.29 12.32 38.17
N ALA A 53 -7.21 11.75 38.72
CA ALA A 53 -6.02 11.41 37.95
C ALA A 53 -6.29 10.25 36.97
N VAL A 54 -6.99 9.21 37.42
CA VAL A 54 -7.47 8.10 36.58
C VAL A 54 -8.44 8.61 35.52
N GLY A 55 -9.40 9.46 35.89
CA GLY A 55 -10.36 10.06 34.97
C GLY A 55 -9.71 10.89 33.86
N VAL A 56 -8.60 11.58 34.13
CA VAL A 56 -7.83 12.32 33.12
C VAL A 56 -7.15 11.38 32.11
N LEU A 57 -6.70 10.18 32.52
CA LEU A 57 -6.12 9.20 31.59
C LEU A 57 -7.18 8.65 30.62
N GLU A 58 -8.31 8.19 31.15
CA GLU A 58 -9.44 7.70 30.36
C GLU A 58 -10.00 8.78 29.42
N LEU A 59 -10.33 9.96 29.97
CA LEU A 59 -10.82 11.09 29.18
C LEU A 59 -9.78 11.59 28.17
N GLY A 60 -8.48 11.41 28.42
CA GLY A 60 -7.41 11.69 27.46
C GLY A 60 -7.54 10.86 26.19
N GLY A 61 -7.84 9.56 26.31
CA GLY A 61 -8.12 8.67 25.16
C GLY A 61 -9.36 9.09 24.37
N VAL A 62 -10.43 9.48 25.06
CA VAL A 62 -11.70 9.94 24.45
C VAL A 62 -11.55 11.30 23.77
N ALA A 63 -10.89 12.27 24.44
CA ALA A 63 -10.66 13.61 23.91
C ALA A 63 -9.73 13.58 22.68
N THR A 64 -8.65 12.80 22.71
CA THR A 64 -7.75 12.68 21.55
C THR A 64 -8.42 11.98 20.37
N SER A 65 -9.26 10.96 20.57
CA SER A 65 -10.04 10.37 19.47
C SER A 65 -11.13 11.32 18.96
N ALA A 66 -11.80 12.09 19.81
CA ALA A 66 -12.76 13.12 19.39
C ALA A 66 -12.10 14.24 18.58
N LEU A 67 -10.90 14.69 18.98
CA LEU A 67 -10.08 15.63 18.19
C LEU A 67 -9.63 15.02 16.86
N ALA A 68 -9.27 13.72 16.83
CA ALA A 68 -8.96 13.02 15.59
C ALA A 68 -10.17 12.96 14.64
N ASP A 69 -11.37 12.72 15.16
CA ASP A 69 -12.62 12.68 14.39
C ASP A 69 -12.97 14.08 13.85
N SER A 70 -12.72 15.13 14.63
CA SER A 70 -12.89 16.53 14.23
C SER A 70 -11.94 16.91 13.09
N ARG A 71 -10.62 16.74 13.27
CA ARG A 71 -9.62 17.05 12.22
C ARG A 71 -9.86 16.24 10.92
N ARG A 72 -10.29 14.98 11.02
CA ARG A 72 -10.66 14.13 9.86
C ARG A 72 -11.97 14.51 9.14
N ARG A 73 -12.75 15.45 9.69
CA ARG A 73 -13.88 16.11 9.00
C ARG A 73 -13.43 17.35 8.23
N LEU A 74 -12.30 17.95 8.61
CA LEU A 74 -11.61 19.03 7.88
C LEU A 74 -10.64 18.51 6.79
N GLY A 75 -10.64 17.21 6.51
CA GLY A 75 -9.73 16.57 5.55
C GLY A 75 -8.33 16.23 6.08
N GLU A 76 -7.98 16.67 7.29
CA GLU A 76 -6.62 16.51 7.83
C GLU A 76 -6.27 15.05 8.21
N SER A 77 -5.00 14.70 7.99
CA SER A 77 -4.37 13.45 8.42
C SER A 77 -4.12 13.43 9.93
N ALA A 78 -5.17 13.27 10.73
CA ALA A 78 -5.14 13.28 12.20
C ALA A 78 -4.44 12.08 12.86
N THR A 79 -3.35 11.57 12.26
CA THR A 79 -2.58 10.40 12.68
C THR A 79 -2.02 10.57 14.09
N ALA A 80 -1.46 11.74 14.43
CA ALA A 80 -0.93 12.01 15.77
C ALA A 80 -1.99 11.82 16.87
N TYR A 81 -3.18 12.42 16.70
CA TYR A 81 -4.28 12.26 17.64
C TYR A 81 -4.77 10.80 17.76
N ARG A 82 -4.75 10.03 16.66
CA ARG A 82 -5.08 8.59 16.68
C ARG A 82 -4.02 7.75 17.40
N VAL A 83 -2.74 8.08 17.24
CA VAL A 83 -1.63 7.40 17.93
C VAL A 83 -1.68 7.70 19.43
N MET A 84 -1.90 8.96 19.84
CA MET A 84 -2.08 9.33 21.24
C MET A 84 -3.29 8.62 21.87
N SER A 85 -4.42 8.55 21.16
CA SER A 85 -5.63 7.86 21.63
C SER A 85 -5.42 6.35 21.79
N ALA A 86 -4.74 5.71 20.83
CA ALA A 86 -4.38 4.30 20.93
C ALA A 86 -3.37 4.03 22.05
N ALA A 87 -2.40 4.92 22.26
CA ALA A 87 -1.43 4.81 23.35
C ALA A 87 -2.12 4.94 24.73
N ALA A 88 -3.05 5.88 24.90
CA ALA A 88 -3.85 6.01 26.11
C ALA A 88 -4.66 4.73 26.39
N ALA A 89 -5.33 4.16 25.38
CA ALA A 89 -6.06 2.90 25.51
C ALA A 89 -5.14 1.71 25.87
N VAL A 90 -3.93 1.64 25.33
CA VAL A 90 -2.93 0.62 25.71
C VAL A 90 -2.46 0.81 27.16
N VAL A 91 -2.20 2.05 27.60
CA VAL A 91 -1.85 2.34 29.00
C VAL A 91 -2.99 1.95 29.95
N ALA A 92 -4.25 2.26 29.61
CA ALA A 92 -5.43 1.86 30.38
C ALA A 92 -5.57 0.34 30.53
N ILE A 93 -5.33 -0.41 29.45
CA ILE A 93 -5.30 -1.89 29.43
C ILE A 93 -4.17 -2.41 30.32
N VAL A 94 -2.95 -1.89 30.17
CA VAL A 94 -1.77 -2.31 30.94
C VAL A 94 -1.92 -2.00 32.43
N PHE A 95 -2.51 -0.85 32.79
CA PHE A 95 -2.78 -0.49 34.17
C PHE A 95 -3.74 -1.49 34.83
N ASN A 96 -4.83 -1.84 34.14
CA ASN A 96 -5.80 -2.82 34.63
C ASN A 96 -5.23 -4.25 34.71
N LEU A 97 -4.30 -4.63 33.81
CA LEU A 97 -3.62 -5.93 33.87
C LEU A 97 -2.62 -6.03 35.03
N ILE A 98 -1.78 -5.02 35.22
CA ILE A 98 -0.75 -5.02 36.27
C ILE A 98 -1.39 -4.82 37.65
N GLY A 99 -2.33 -3.89 37.76
CA GLY A 99 -2.99 -3.52 39.00
C GLY A 99 -3.94 -4.57 39.61
N HIS A 100 -4.13 -5.71 38.93
CA HIS A 100 -4.85 -6.88 39.44
C HIS A 100 -4.11 -8.19 39.08
N ALA A 101 -2.78 -8.16 38.96
CA ALA A 101 -2.00 -9.31 38.51
C ALA A 101 -2.07 -10.53 39.47
N ASP A 102 -2.45 -10.29 40.72
CA ASP A 102 -2.82 -11.27 41.75
C ASP A 102 -4.16 -11.99 41.46
N GLN A 103 -5.05 -11.33 40.73
CA GLN A 103 -6.43 -11.77 40.46
C GLN A 103 -6.71 -11.77 38.94
N PRO A 104 -6.29 -12.81 38.20
CA PRO A 104 -6.39 -12.86 36.74
C PRO A 104 -7.79 -12.58 36.16
N TYR A 105 -8.85 -12.95 36.89
CA TYR A 105 -10.24 -12.69 36.48
C TYR A 105 -10.60 -11.19 36.49
N LEU A 106 -10.08 -10.41 37.45
CA LEU A 106 -10.22 -8.95 37.46
C LEU A 106 -9.32 -8.31 36.41
N ALA A 107 -8.06 -8.76 36.30
CA ALA A 107 -7.11 -8.27 35.29
C ALA A 107 -7.69 -8.39 33.87
N PHE A 108 -8.11 -9.59 33.45
CA PHE A 108 -8.72 -9.79 32.14
C PHE A 108 -10.10 -9.13 32.02
N GLY A 109 -10.88 -9.05 33.10
CA GLY A 109 -12.18 -8.38 33.12
C GLY A 109 -12.08 -6.88 32.83
N PHE A 110 -11.35 -6.13 33.66
CA PHE A 110 -11.22 -4.69 33.51
C PHE A 110 -10.39 -4.29 32.28
N ALA A 111 -9.31 -5.01 31.96
CA ALA A 111 -8.54 -4.75 30.74
C ALA A 111 -9.35 -5.08 29.47
N GLY A 112 -10.12 -6.17 29.49
CA GLY A 112 -11.05 -6.52 28.42
C GLY A 112 -12.13 -5.47 28.20
N LEU A 113 -12.73 -4.95 29.28
CA LEU A 113 -13.69 -3.84 29.22
C LEU A 113 -13.05 -2.55 28.68
N SER A 114 -11.84 -2.23 29.09
CA SER A 114 -11.06 -1.07 28.58
C SER A 114 -10.87 -1.15 27.07
N GLY A 115 -10.36 -2.29 26.58
CA GLY A 115 -10.15 -2.52 25.15
C GLY A 115 -11.45 -2.58 24.34
N PHE A 116 -12.51 -3.17 24.91
CA PHE A 116 -13.82 -3.24 24.27
C PHE A 116 -14.48 -1.87 24.15
N ALA A 117 -14.46 -1.05 25.20
CA ALA A 117 -15.01 0.30 25.17
C ALA A 117 -14.32 1.17 24.10
N TYR A 118 -12.98 1.10 24.02
CA TYR A 118 -12.21 1.79 22.99
C TYR A 118 -12.52 1.27 21.57
N ALA A 119 -12.61 -0.04 21.37
CA ALA A 119 -12.96 -0.64 20.09
C ALA A 119 -14.37 -0.28 19.62
N LEU A 120 -15.36 -0.29 20.52
CA LEU A 120 -16.74 0.13 20.26
C LEU A 120 -16.81 1.61 19.89
N TRP A 121 -16.09 2.47 20.62
CA TRP A 121 -15.97 3.90 20.30
C TRP A 121 -15.34 4.14 18.92
N LEU A 122 -14.30 3.39 18.55
CA LEU A 122 -13.67 3.48 17.23
C LEU A 122 -14.60 2.98 16.10
N ALA A 123 -15.41 1.97 16.36
CA ALA A 123 -16.43 1.50 15.42
C ALA A 123 -17.56 2.53 15.24
N HIS A 124 -18.03 3.15 16.32
CA HIS A 124 -19.11 4.12 16.32
C HIS A 124 -18.71 5.47 15.69
N SER A 125 -17.56 6.05 16.09
CA SER A 125 -16.97 7.22 15.40
C SER A 125 -16.76 6.96 13.90
N GLY A 126 -16.25 5.77 13.56
CA GLY A 126 -16.16 5.28 12.19
C GLY A 126 -17.49 5.19 11.44
N ALA A 127 -18.61 4.88 12.11
CA ALA A 127 -19.95 4.91 11.55
C ALA A 127 -20.41 6.35 11.28
N ARG A 128 -20.46 7.20 12.32
CA ARG A 128 -20.87 8.62 12.22
C ARG A 128 -20.08 9.42 11.17
N ARG A 129 -18.83 9.03 10.85
CA ARG A 129 -18.07 9.63 9.74
C ARG A 129 -18.55 9.17 8.37
N ARG A 130 -18.93 7.89 8.20
CA ARG A 130 -19.53 7.41 6.94
C ARG A 130 -20.89 8.04 6.71
N ASP A 131 -21.70 8.18 7.75
CA ASP A 131 -23.05 8.74 7.64
C ASP A 131 -23.02 10.23 7.31
N ALA A 132 -22.17 11.03 7.97
CA ALA A 132 -21.95 12.42 7.60
C ALA A 132 -21.41 12.61 6.16
N LEU A 133 -20.61 11.68 5.64
CA LEU A 133 -20.13 11.72 4.25
C LEU A 133 -21.18 11.26 3.23
N ARG A 134 -22.23 10.55 3.65
CA ARG A 134 -23.41 10.27 2.83
C ARG A 134 -24.35 11.48 2.81
N GLU A 135 -24.58 12.09 3.97
CA GLU A 135 -25.36 13.33 4.13
C GLU A 135 -24.77 14.48 3.31
N SER A 136 -23.44 14.59 3.22
CA SER A 136 -22.75 15.60 2.41
C SER A 136 -22.62 15.25 0.92
N GLY A 137 -23.22 14.14 0.45
CA GLY A 137 -23.08 13.68 -0.94
C GLY A 137 -21.67 13.23 -1.36
N HIS A 138 -20.72 13.13 -0.43
CA HIS A 138 -19.31 12.80 -0.72
C HIS A 138 -19.01 11.28 -0.69
N MET A 139 -20.03 10.43 -0.65
CA MET A 139 -19.90 9.00 -0.89
C MET A 139 -20.52 8.60 -2.22
N ALA A 140 -19.66 8.28 -3.19
CA ALA A 140 -19.97 7.31 -4.23
C ALA A 140 -20.36 5.95 -3.60
N ARG A 141 -20.80 5.00 -4.44
CA ARG A 141 -21.38 3.69 -4.05
C ARG A 141 -20.72 3.06 -2.82
N THR A 142 -21.55 2.54 -1.92
CA THR A 142 -21.08 1.83 -0.72
C THR A 142 -20.23 0.63 -1.11
N THR A 143 -18.92 0.68 -0.82
CA THR A 143 -17.98 -0.39 -1.14
C THR A 143 -18.49 -1.77 -0.73
N PRO A 144 -18.30 -2.82 -1.55
CA PRO A 144 -18.77 -4.17 -1.24
C PRO A 144 -18.35 -4.65 0.16
N VAL A 145 -19.26 -5.34 0.83
CA VAL A 145 -19.09 -5.81 2.21
C VAL A 145 -18.44 -7.19 2.21
N TYR A 146 -17.11 -7.24 2.28
CA TYR A 146 -16.36 -8.48 2.43
C TYR A 146 -16.62 -9.11 3.81
N GLY A 147 -17.00 -10.39 3.84
CA GLY A 147 -17.34 -11.11 5.07
C GLY A 147 -16.15 -11.33 6.02
N LEU A 148 -16.44 -11.56 7.30
CA LEU A 148 -15.42 -11.69 8.35
C LEU A 148 -14.39 -12.80 8.08
N MET A 149 -14.82 -13.95 7.56
CA MET A 149 -13.92 -15.06 7.22
C MET A 149 -12.93 -14.71 6.09
N GLN A 150 -13.34 -13.86 5.14
CA GLN A 150 -12.46 -13.36 4.07
C GLN A 150 -11.40 -12.39 4.64
N TRP A 151 -11.78 -11.56 5.62
CA TRP A 151 -10.83 -10.73 6.38
C TRP A 151 -9.85 -11.54 7.23
N LEU A 152 -10.29 -12.61 7.89
CA LEU A 152 -9.44 -13.47 8.69
C LEU A 152 -8.48 -14.30 7.83
N ARG A 153 -8.94 -14.83 6.69
CA ARG A 153 -8.16 -15.70 5.80
C ARG A 153 -7.20 -14.93 4.88
N GLU A 154 -7.62 -13.79 4.34
CA GLU A 154 -6.85 -13.04 3.33
C GLU A 154 -6.83 -11.51 3.64
N PRO A 155 -6.31 -11.06 4.80
CA PRO A 155 -6.40 -9.66 5.25
C PRO A 155 -5.65 -8.65 4.37
N ALA A 156 -4.61 -9.06 3.65
CA ALA A 156 -3.90 -8.20 2.71
C ALA A 156 -4.69 -8.07 1.39
N LEU A 157 -5.14 -9.20 0.83
CA LEU A 157 -5.90 -9.23 -0.42
C LEU A 157 -7.24 -8.51 -0.30
N THR A 158 -7.92 -8.67 0.84
CA THR A 158 -9.20 -7.99 1.12
C THR A 158 -9.02 -6.48 1.27
N ARG A 159 -7.87 -6.00 1.75
CA ARG A 159 -7.52 -4.56 1.72
C ARG A 159 -7.30 -4.07 0.29
N ARG A 160 -6.56 -4.79 -0.55
CA ARG A 160 -6.32 -4.40 -1.95
C ARG A 160 -7.60 -4.44 -2.78
N ALA A 161 -8.43 -5.47 -2.63
CA ALA A 161 -9.75 -5.56 -3.25
C ALA A 161 -10.61 -4.35 -2.87
N ARG A 162 -10.64 -3.97 -1.58
CA ARG A 162 -11.39 -2.79 -1.14
C ARG A 162 -10.90 -1.49 -1.77
N ALA A 163 -9.59 -1.32 -1.97
CA ALA A 163 -9.03 -0.17 -2.67
C ALA A 163 -9.44 -0.16 -4.15
N LEU A 164 -9.24 -1.28 -4.86
CA LEU A 164 -9.65 -1.45 -6.26
C LEU A 164 -11.16 -1.24 -6.48
N ALA A 165 -12.00 -1.61 -5.51
CA ALA A 165 -13.44 -1.34 -5.54
C ALA A 165 -13.78 0.16 -5.39
N MET A 166 -12.98 0.94 -4.67
CA MET A 166 -13.10 2.41 -4.61
C MET A 166 -12.54 3.07 -5.87
N GLU A 167 -11.41 2.58 -6.38
CA GLU A 167 -10.70 3.13 -7.55
C GLU A 167 -11.47 2.93 -8.87
N ARG A 168 -12.25 1.84 -9.00
CA ARG A 168 -12.78 1.36 -10.29
C ARG A 168 -14.28 0.95 -10.26
N ASP A 169 -15.02 1.32 -9.21
CA ASP A 169 -16.43 0.92 -8.92
C ASP A 169 -16.72 -0.60 -9.07
N LEU A 170 -15.74 -1.44 -8.70
CA LEU A 170 -15.83 -2.89 -8.89
C LEU A 170 -16.72 -3.58 -7.83
N GLY A 171 -17.46 -4.59 -8.28
CA GLY A 171 -18.24 -5.49 -7.42
C GLY A 171 -17.38 -6.33 -6.49
N LEU A 172 -18.03 -7.03 -5.55
CA LEU A 172 -17.35 -7.84 -4.52
C LEU A 172 -16.44 -8.91 -5.12
N HIS A 173 -16.91 -9.59 -6.18
CA HIS A 173 -16.16 -10.66 -6.83
C HIS A 173 -15.07 -10.13 -7.75
N ASP A 174 -15.37 -9.08 -8.52
CA ASP A 174 -14.46 -8.48 -9.49
C ASP A 174 -13.28 -7.80 -8.81
N SER A 175 -13.52 -7.13 -7.68
CA SER A 175 -12.47 -6.54 -6.86
C SER A 175 -11.57 -7.59 -6.19
N LEU A 176 -12.11 -8.74 -5.77
CA LEU A 176 -11.31 -9.88 -5.28
C LEU A 176 -10.54 -10.57 -6.41
N ALA A 177 -11.10 -10.66 -7.61
CA ALA A 177 -10.42 -11.20 -8.79
C ALA A 177 -9.26 -10.30 -9.23
N ALA A 178 -9.49 -8.98 -9.33
CA ALA A 178 -8.46 -8.00 -9.63
C ALA A 178 -7.35 -7.99 -8.56
N ALA A 179 -7.70 -8.04 -7.26
CA ALA A 179 -6.70 -8.13 -6.18
C ALA A 179 -5.90 -9.45 -6.20
N ARG A 180 -6.49 -10.55 -6.70
CA ARG A 180 -5.78 -11.81 -6.94
C ARG A 180 -4.83 -11.70 -8.13
N GLU A 181 -5.20 -11.00 -9.21
CA GLU A 181 -4.28 -10.82 -10.34
C GLU A 181 -3.15 -9.82 -10.05
N ASP A 182 -3.42 -8.73 -9.32
CA ASP A 182 -2.37 -7.84 -8.77
C ASP A 182 -1.35 -8.65 -7.95
N ALA A 183 -1.83 -9.51 -7.04
CA ALA A 183 -0.98 -10.35 -6.20
C ALA A 183 -0.20 -11.42 -7.00
N ARG A 184 -0.83 -12.04 -8.01
CA ARG A 184 -0.14 -12.97 -8.93
C ARG A 184 0.93 -12.24 -9.75
N THR A 185 0.63 -11.07 -10.28
CA THR A 185 1.57 -10.23 -11.06
C THR A 185 2.78 -9.81 -10.22
N ALA A 186 2.56 -9.30 -9.00
CA ALA A 186 3.64 -8.96 -8.08
C ALA A 186 4.52 -10.18 -7.74
N THR A 187 3.90 -11.35 -7.57
CA THR A 187 4.63 -12.61 -7.31
C THR A 187 5.45 -13.05 -8.54
N ARG A 188 4.89 -12.95 -9.76
CA ARG A 188 5.62 -13.21 -11.02
C ARG A 188 6.84 -12.29 -11.15
N ARG A 189 6.66 -10.98 -10.99
CA ARG A 189 7.75 -9.99 -11.11
C ARG A 189 8.86 -10.24 -10.10
N LYS A 190 8.53 -10.49 -8.83
CA LYS A 190 9.54 -10.82 -7.81
C LYS A 190 10.33 -12.10 -8.14
N ALA A 191 9.71 -13.09 -8.78
CA ALA A 191 10.40 -14.29 -9.24
C ALA A 191 11.33 -14.00 -10.44
N ILE A 192 10.88 -13.20 -11.41
CA ILE A 192 11.70 -12.77 -12.57
C ILE A 192 12.89 -11.93 -12.07
N ALA A 193 12.66 -10.95 -11.20
CA ALA A 193 13.68 -10.11 -10.57
C ALA A 193 14.77 -10.95 -9.89
N ALA A 194 14.40 -11.96 -9.08
CA ALA A 194 15.36 -12.85 -8.43
C ALA A 194 16.18 -13.71 -9.41
N VAL A 195 15.60 -14.12 -10.54
CA VAL A 195 16.32 -14.84 -11.60
C VAL A 195 17.27 -13.90 -12.35
N VAL A 196 16.86 -12.67 -12.66
CA VAL A 196 17.71 -11.63 -13.27
C VAL A 196 18.89 -11.30 -12.34
N GLU A 197 18.64 -11.11 -11.05
CA GLU A 197 19.67 -10.90 -10.03
C GLU A 197 20.67 -12.08 -9.97
N GLN A 198 20.17 -13.32 -10.06
CA GLN A 198 21.01 -14.52 -10.11
C GLN A 198 21.86 -14.60 -11.38
N ILE A 199 21.33 -14.20 -12.54
CA ILE A 199 22.05 -14.16 -13.82
C ILE A 199 23.16 -13.10 -13.76
N ILE A 200 22.82 -11.85 -13.38
CA ILE A 200 23.79 -10.76 -13.21
C ILE A 200 24.90 -11.17 -12.23
N ARG A 201 24.55 -11.83 -11.12
CA ARG A 201 25.53 -12.31 -10.14
C ARG A 201 26.42 -13.45 -10.64
N ALA A 202 25.95 -14.27 -11.57
CA ALA A 202 26.72 -15.36 -12.17
C ALA A 202 27.67 -14.87 -13.28
N ASP A 203 27.33 -13.76 -13.95
CA ASP A 203 28.09 -13.19 -15.07
C ASP A 203 29.33 -12.39 -14.61
N HIS A 204 29.30 -11.85 -13.39
CA HIS A 204 30.37 -11.02 -12.83
C HIS A 204 31.39 -11.83 -12.02
N THR A 205 32.62 -11.96 -12.54
CA THR A 205 33.74 -12.66 -11.86
C THR A 205 34.14 -12.03 -10.52
N ASN A 206 33.86 -10.74 -10.29
CA ASN A 206 34.12 -10.05 -9.04
C ASN A 206 32.81 -9.85 -8.24
N PRO A 207 32.66 -10.42 -7.03
CA PRO A 207 31.43 -10.32 -6.24
C PRO A 207 31.05 -8.87 -5.85
N LEU A 208 32.03 -7.96 -5.71
CA LEU A 208 31.74 -6.54 -5.49
C LEU A 208 31.11 -5.88 -6.73
N HIS A 209 31.58 -6.22 -7.93
CA HIS A 209 30.98 -5.70 -9.17
C HIS A 209 29.58 -6.29 -9.36
N ALA A 210 29.39 -7.57 -9.05
CA ALA A 210 28.09 -8.23 -9.04
C ALA A 210 27.09 -7.53 -8.10
N GLN A 211 27.54 -7.15 -6.89
CA GLN A 211 26.72 -6.44 -5.91
C GLN A 211 26.41 -5.00 -6.33
N ILE A 212 27.37 -4.29 -6.94
CA ILE A 212 27.15 -2.95 -7.51
C ILE A 212 26.14 -3.03 -8.66
N ALA A 213 26.29 -3.95 -9.61
CA ALA A 213 25.35 -4.13 -10.72
C ALA A 213 23.93 -4.44 -10.23
N ALA A 214 23.79 -5.41 -9.32
CA ALA A 214 22.50 -5.81 -8.74
C ALA A 214 21.83 -4.73 -7.87
N SER A 215 22.56 -3.70 -7.43
CA SER A 215 22.01 -2.54 -6.69
C SER A 215 21.91 -1.25 -7.51
N THR A 216 22.49 -1.22 -8.71
CA THR A 216 22.41 -0.08 -9.65
C THR A 216 21.26 -0.25 -10.64
N TYR A 217 20.95 -1.49 -11.04
CA TYR A 217 19.83 -1.78 -11.92
C TYR A 217 18.52 -1.98 -11.12
N ASP A 218 17.45 -1.35 -11.58
CA ASP A 218 16.09 -1.58 -11.09
C ASP A 218 15.58 -2.96 -11.56
N MET A 219 15.63 -3.94 -10.65
CA MET A 219 15.21 -5.32 -10.93
C MET A 219 13.71 -5.45 -11.23
N ASP A 220 12.85 -4.60 -10.64
CA ASP A 220 11.39 -4.66 -10.85
C ASP A 220 11.00 -4.01 -12.19
N ARG A 221 11.71 -2.95 -12.61
CA ARG A 221 11.61 -2.42 -13.97
C ARG A 221 12.13 -3.42 -14.99
N LEU A 222 13.29 -4.06 -14.76
CA LEU A 222 13.78 -5.12 -15.65
C LEU A 222 12.79 -6.29 -15.73
N ALA A 223 12.21 -6.73 -14.62
CA ALA A 223 11.17 -7.75 -14.61
C ALA A 223 9.92 -7.34 -15.40
N THR A 224 9.52 -6.06 -15.33
CA THR A 224 8.40 -5.50 -16.10
C THR A 224 8.71 -5.41 -17.60
N GLU A 225 9.93 -4.98 -17.97
CA GLU A 225 10.43 -4.94 -19.35
C GLU A 225 10.57 -6.35 -19.96
N ILE A 226 10.86 -7.37 -19.15
CA ILE A 226 10.88 -8.78 -19.55
C ILE A 226 9.44 -9.33 -19.69
N GLU A 227 8.55 -9.08 -18.72
CA GLU A 227 7.13 -9.47 -18.79
C GLU A 227 6.44 -8.85 -20.03
N ALA A 228 6.81 -7.63 -20.41
CA ALA A 228 6.32 -6.94 -21.62
C ALA A 228 6.88 -7.47 -22.96
N ARG A 229 7.99 -8.21 -22.95
CA ARG A 229 8.60 -8.85 -24.15
C ARG A 229 8.35 -10.35 -24.22
N ALA A 230 7.67 -10.94 -23.25
CA ALA A 230 7.40 -12.37 -23.21
C ALA A 230 6.31 -12.76 -24.23
N ASP A 231 6.69 -13.55 -25.23
CA ASP A 231 5.77 -14.13 -26.21
C ASP A 231 4.93 -15.27 -25.59
N TYR A 232 3.91 -14.88 -24.82
CA TYR A 232 2.97 -15.83 -24.23
C TYR A 232 2.13 -16.58 -25.28
N ALA A 233 1.93 -15.99 -26.47
CA ALA A 233 1.14 -16.60 -27.54
C ALA A 233 1.90 -17.78 -28.17
N GLY A 234 3.11 -17.56 -28.68
CA GLY A 234 3.93 -18.62 -29.26
C GLY A 234 4.39 -19.67 -28.25
N TRP A 235 4.39 -19.37 -26.94
CA TRP A 235 4.50 -20.42 -25.90
C TRP A 235 3.21 -21.21 -25.71
N ALA A 236 2.04 -20.57 -25.70
CA ALA A 236 0.75 -21.26 -25.62
C ALA A 236 0.50 -22.17 -26.83
N ASP A 237 0.86 -21.73 -28.04
CA ASP A 237 0.77 -22.53 -29.26
C ASP A 237 1.68 -23.76 -29.20
N ARG A 238 2.94 -23.60 -28.79
CA ARG A 238 3.88 -24.73 -28.61
C ARG A 238 3.41 -25.73 -27.56
N ILE A 239 2.82 -25.27 -26.46
CA ILE A 239 2.22 -26.14 -25.43
C ILE A 239 0.96 -26.84 -25.97
N SER A 240 0.11 -26.14 -26.73
CA SER A 240 -1.10 -26.72 -27.33
C SER A 240 -0.76 -27.78 -28.38
N GLN A 241 0.31 -27.58 -29.15
CA GLN A 241 0.86 -28.57 -30.09
C GLN A 241 1.39 -29.81 -29.35
N SER A 242 2.12 -29.64 -28.23
CA SER A 242 2.65 -30.79 -27.46
C SER A 242 1.58 -31.54 -26.65
N LEU A 243 0.46 -30.89 -26.32
CA LEU A 243 -0.70 -31.50 -25.66
C LEU A 243 -1.74 -32.06 -26.64
N SER A 244 -1.61 -31.79 -27.94
CA SER A 244 -2.47 -32.39 -28.96
C SER A 244 -2.12 -33.87 -29.12
N PRO A 245 -3.05 -34.82 -28.84
CA PRO A 245 -2.74 -36.24 -28.91
C PRO A 245 -2.40 -36.63 -30.35
N GLY A 246 -1.20 -37.18 -30.54
CA GLY A 246 -0.66 -37.48 -31.87
C GLY A 246 -1.57 -38.43 -32.64
N VAL A 247 -2.08 -37.97 -33.79
CA VAL A 247 -2.77 -38.82 -34.75
C VAL A 247 -1.73 -39.72 -35.41
N SER A 248 -1.65 -40.97 -34.96
CA SER A 248 -0.82 -42.00 -35.59
C SER A 248 -1.20 -42.13 -37.07
N HIS A 249 -0.27 -41.84 -37.98
CA HIS A 249 -0.44 -42.13 -39.40
C HIS A 249 -0.26 -43.63 -39.66
N PRO A 250 -1.30 -44.39 -40.09
CA PRO A 250 -1.10 -45.71 -40.65
C PRO A 250 -0.62 -45.55 -42.10
N SER A 251 0.57 -46.05 -42.43
CA SER A 251 1.12 -45.99 -43.79
C SER A 251 1.94 -47.23 -44.12
N GLU A 252 1.25 -48.35 -44.31
CA GLU A 252 1.77 -49.51 -45.04
C GLU A 252 0.66 -50.07 -45.95
N PRO A 253 0.89 -50.25 -47.26
CA PRO A 253 -0.15 -50.64 -48.22
C PRO A 253 -0.27 -52.17 -48.44
N ALA A 254 -1.51 -52.63 -48.62
CA ALA A 254 -1.89 -53.97 -49.12
C ALA A 254 -1.75 -54.04 -50.68
N PRO A 255 -2.11 -55.14 -51.42
CA PRO A 255 -2.77 -56.43 -51.09
C PRO A 255 -1.98 -57.66 -51.65
N VAL A 256 -2.44 -58.90 -51.93
CA VAL A 256 -3.77 -59.57 -52.08
C VAL A 256 -3.66 -61.08 -51.73
N ALA A 257 -4.68 -61.69 -51.12
CA ALA A 257 -5.02 -63.13 -51.28
C ALA A 257 -6.51 -63.41 -50.90
N PRO A 258 -7.21 -64.43 -51.46
CA PRO A 258 -8.68 -64.53 -51.36
C PRO A 258 -9.28 -65.63 -50.43
N THR A 259 -10.44 -65.31 -49.84
CA THR A 259 -11.68 -66.08 -49.47
C THR A 259 -11.83 -67.59 -49.73
N PRO A 260 -12.80 -68.31 -49.09
CA PRO A 260 -13.69 -68.05 -47.90
C PRO A 260 -13.78 -69.33 -46.98
N PRO A 261 -14.88 -69.74 -46.28
CA PRO A 261 -16.11 -69.06 -45.78
C PRO A 261 -16.47 -69.32 -44.28
N LEU A 262 -17.52 -68.62 -43.81
CA LEU A 262 -18.54 -69.04 -42.81
C LEU A 262 -18.13 -69.79 -41.51
N GLU A 263 -18.37 -69.15 -40.36
CA GLU A 263 -19.44 -69.58 -39.45
C GLU A 263 -19.92 -68.43 -38.53
N ALA A 264 -21.07 -68.59 -37.86
CA ALA A 264 -21.72 -67.52 -37.09
C ALA A 264 -22.14 -67.96 -35.68
N ARG A 265 -22.07 -67.05 -34.69
CA ARG A 265 -22.92 -67.05 -33.48
C ARG A 265 -22.90 -65.69 -32.74
N PRO A 266 -23.89 -65.41 -31.86
CA PRO A 266 -24.43 -64.05 -31.73
C PRO A 266 -24.00 -63.25 -30.50
N PHE A 267 -24.36 -61.97 -30.55
CA PHE A 267 -24.28 -60.94 -29.52
C PHE A 267 -25.15 -61.24 -28.29
N VAL A 268 -24.62 -61.03 -27.07
CA VAL A 268 -25.37 -61.01 -25.81
C VAL A 268 -24.86 -59.85 -24.94
N PRO A 269 -25.70 -58.86 -24.58
CA PRO A 269 -25.31 -57.77 -23.69
C PRO A 269 -25.59 -58.11 -22.21
N ALA A 270 -24.57 -58.05 -21.36
CA ALA A 270 -24.73 -58.15 -19.91
C ALA A 270 -25.12 -56.79 -19.30
N GLN A 271 -26.14 -56.76 -18.44
CA GLN A 271 -26.67 -55.52 -17.85
C GLN A 271 -25.84 -55.00 -16.67
N ARG A 272 -25.89 -53.68 -16.46
CA ARG A 272 -25.39 -52.98 -15.27
C ARG A 272 -26.46 -52.98 -14.18
N GLY A 273 -26.18 -53.60 -13.04
CA GLY A 273 -26.99 -53.48 -11.81
C GLY A 273 -26.16 -52.86 -10.68
N PRO A 274 -26.69 -51.90 -9.91
CA PRO A 274 -26.03 -51.38 -8.71
C PRO A 274 -26.35 -52.28 -7.51
N GLN A 275 -25.36 -52.52 -6.64
CA GLN A 275 -25.64 -52.94 -5.27
C GLN A 275 -24.84 -52.13 -4.24
N GLU A 276 -25.56 -51.80 -3.18
CA GLU A 276 -25.25 -50.87 -2.12
C GLU A 276 -25.03 -51.68 -0.85
N GLN A 277 -23.81 -51.65 -0.30
CA GLN A 277 -23.47 -52.15 1.03
C GLN A 277 -22.39 -51.22 1.59
N ALA A 278 -22.72 -50.39 2.59
CA ALA A 278 -22.98 -50.73 4.00
C ALA A 278 -21.69 -50.56 4.82
N ILE A 279 -21.64 -49.48 5.59
CA ILE A 279 -20.58 -49.13 6.53
C ILE A 279 -21.11 -49.42 7.94
N ASP A 280 -20.36 -50.15 8.75
CA ASP A 280 -20.50 -50.12 10.22
C ASP A 280 -19.11 -50.36 10.86
N PRO A 281 -18.79 -49.78 12.04
CA PRO A 281 -17.40 -49.63 12.49
C PRO A 281 -16.96 -50.63 13.57
N GLY A 282 -15.65 -50.82 13.70
CA GLY A 282 -15.04 -51.54 14.82
C GLY A 282 -13.57 -51.17 15.04
N GLY A 283 -13.28 -50.54 16.18
CA GLY A 283 -11.95 -50.63 16.82
C GLY A 283 -11.89 -51.83 17.78
N PRO A 284 -10.86 -51.96 18.64
CA PRO A 284 -9.88 -50.93 19.01
C PRO A 284 -8.41 -51.43 19.06
N GLU A 285 -7.55 -50.69 19.77
CA GLU A 285 -6.31 -51.13 20.45
C GLU A 285 -5.17 -51.78 19.63
N GLY A 286 -4.30 -50.90 19.11
CA GLY A 286 -2.91 -50.73 19.57
C GLY A 286 -1.90 -51.91 19.62
N LEU A 287 -0.66 -51.65 19.17
CA LEU A 287 0.56 -52.07 19.87
C LEU A 287 1.84 -51.40 19.29
N ARG A 288 2.80 -51.15 20.19
CA ARG A 288 4.26 -50.98 19.98
C ARG A 288 4.78 -50.14 18.79
N ALA A 289 5.40 -49.01 19.13
CA ALA A 289 6.58 -48.55 18.41
C ALA A 289 7.75 -49.55 18.54
N MET A 290 8.55 -49.66 17.48
CA MET A 290 9.87 -50.32 17.47
C MET A 290 10.87 -49.41 16.75
N PRO A 291 12.08 -49.19 17.29
CA PRO A 291 13.09 -48.35 16.64
C PRO A 291 14.00 -49.15 15.70
N GLY A 292 14.57 -48.46 14.71
CA GLY A 292 15.81 -48.89 14.05
C GLY A 292 15.68 -49.72 12.77
N ALA A 293 15.52 -49.05 11.63
CA ALA A 293 15.97 -49.54 10.33
C ALA A 293 16.45 -48.35 9.48
N PRO A 294 17.67 -48.36 8.92
CA PRO A 294 18.11 -47.32 8.00
C PRO A 294 17.38 -47.47 6.65
N GLY A 295 16.68 -46.43 6.21
CA GLY A 295 16.09 -46.38 4.87
C GLY A 295 17.18 -46.17 3.80
N PRO A 296 17.00 -46.67 2.57
CA PRO A 296 17.92 -46.42 1.47
C PRO A 296 17.91 -44.94 1.08
N GLU A 297 19.08 -44.41 0.73
CA GLU A 297 19.22 -43.02 0.28
C GLU A 297 18.47 -42.80 -1.05
N LEU A 298 17.50 -41.89 -1.04
CA LEU A 298 16.91 -41.36 -2.26
C LEU A 298 17.84 -40.28 -2.83
N PRO A 299 18.17 -40.31 -4.14
CA PRO A 299 19.05 -39.32 -4.75
C PRO A 299 18.44 -37.91 -4.67
N GLU A 300 19.29 -36.89 -4.50
CA GLU A 300 18.86 -35.50 -4.30
C GLU A 300 17.87 -35.03 -5.38
N ALA A 301 16.68 -34.63 -4.94
CA ALA A 301 15.72 -33.94 -5.79
C ALA A 301 16.27 -32.55 -6.19
N ARG A 302 16.87 -32.47 -7.38
CA ARG A 302 17.34 -31.21 -7.98
C ARG A 302 16.26 -30.13 -7.86
N ARG A 303 16.62 -28.97 -7.30
CA ARG A 303 15.65 -27.90 -7.04
C ARG A 303 15.08 -27.40 -8.37
N PRO A 304 13.76 -27.28 -8.56
CA PRO A 304 13.16 -27.00 -9.88
C PRO A 304 13.74 -25.78 -10.62
N GLY A 305 14.17 -24.74 -9.87
CA GLY A 305 14.81 -23.56 -10.45
C GLY A 305 16.16 -23.81 -11.13
N GLN A 306 16.93 -24.84 -10.74
CA GLN A 306 18.20 -25.17 -11.40
C GLN A 306 17.98 -25.66 -12.83
N VAL A 307 17.00 -26.54 -13.03
CA VAL A 307 16.67 -27.09 -14.36
C VAL A 307 16.20 -25.99 -15.31
N LEU A 308 15.39 -25.04 -14.82
CA LEU A 308 14.96 -23.88 -15.60
C LEU A 308 16.12 -22.94 -15.96
N ALA A 309 17.02 -22.64 -15.01
CA ALA A 309 18.18 -21.78 -15.25
C ALA A 309 19.19 -22.42 -16.24
N GLU A 310 19.36 -23.75 -16.17
CA GLU A 310 20.22 -24.52 -17.07
C GLU A 310 19.62 -24.61 -18.48
N HIS A 311 18.30 -24.80 -18.60
CA HIS A 311 17.59 -24.76 -19.87
C HIS A 311 17.66 -23.37 -20.53
N LEU A 312 17.42 -22.29 -19.78
CA LEU A 312 17.52 -20.91 -20.29
C LEU A 312 18.93 -20.55 -20.76
N ARG A 313 19.99 -20.99 -20.06
CA ARG A 313 21.38 -20.88 -20.56
C ARG A 313 21.56 -21.61 -21.88
N SER A 314 20.99 -22.80 -22.03
CA SER A 314 21.12 -23.60 -23.25
C SER A 314 20.41 -22.98 -24.47
N GLU A 315 19.33 -22.22 -24.26
CA GLU A 315 18.62 -21.48 -25.32
C GLU A 315 19.37 -20.18 -25.69
N LEU A 316 19.84 -19.39 -24.70
CA LEU A 316 20.67 -18.21 -24.99
C LEU A 316 21.95 -18.59 -25.74
N ALA A 317 22.64 -19.65 -25.32
CA ALA A 317 23.86 -20.12 -25.98
C ALA A 317 23.65 -20.60 -27.42
N ARG A 318 22.42 -21.00 -27.78
CA ARG A 318 22.03 -21.35 -29.17
C ARG A 318 21.54 -20.16 -29.98
N SER A 319 21.29 -19.00 -29.35
CA SER A 319 20.75 -17.80 -29.98
C SER A 319 21.82 -16.76 -30.36
N THR A 320 23.07 -16.93 -29.89
CA THR A 320 24.19 -16.02 -30.20
C THR A 320 24.81 -16.33 -31.57
N PRO A 321 24.81 -15.41 -32.55
CA PRO A 321 25.49 -15.63 -33.83
C PRO A 321 27.02 -15.71 -33.66
N GLN A 322 27.68 -16.62 -34.36
CA GLN A 322 29.15 -16.59 -34.44
C GLN A 322 29.62 -15.39 -35.29
N PRO A 323 30.68 -14.68 -34.89
CA PRO A 323 31.32 -13.69 -35.74
C PRO A 323 32.07 -14.37 -36.89
N HIS A 324 31.82 -13.95 -38.13
CA HIS A 324 32.64 -14.38 -39.27
C HIS A 324 34.07 -13.81 -39.18
N PRO A 325 35.10 -14.57 -39.56
CA PRO A 325 36.45 -14.04 -39.69
C PRO A 325 36.52 -13.08 -40.88
N VAL A 326 37.03 -11.87 -40.65
CA VAL A 326 37.35 -10.91 -41.71
C VAL A 326 38.75 -11.23 -42.26
N HIS A 327 38.89 -11.26 -43.58
CA HIS A 327 40.18 -11.39 -44.25
C HIS A 327 40.83 -10.01 -44.46
N ASP A 328 42.07 -9.85 -43.99
CA ASP A 328 42.89 -8.67 -44.29
C ASP A 328 43.42 -8.70 -45.73
N ALA A 329 43.36 -7.55 -46.44
CA ALA A 329 44.06 -7.34 -47.70
C ALA A 329 44.30 -5.85 -48.03
N HIS A 330 45.58 -5.47 -48.12
CA HIS A 330 46.21 -4.34 -48.84
C HIS A 330 45.83 -2.85 -48.55
N GLU A 331 46.87 -2.12 -48.09
CA GLU A 331 47.46 -0.88 -48.66
C GLU A 331 46.62 0.41 -48.86
N GLY A 332 47.27 1.59 -48.67
CA GLY A 332 46.89 2.73 -49.52
C GLY A 332 47.21 4.20 -49.17
N ALA A 333 47.74 4.57 -48.00
CA ALA A 333 48.10 5.97 -47.65
C ALA A 333 46.93 7.00 -47.69
N PRO A 334 47.16 8.33 -47.51
CA PRO A 334 48.05 9.02 -46.57
C PRO A 334 47.27 9.79 -45.48
N ALA A 335 47.99 10.41 -44.53
CA ALA A 335 47.39 11.01 -43.32
C ALA A 335 46.63 12.34 -43.53
N SER A 336 45.71 12.63 -42.60
CA SER A 336 45.19 13.97 -42.27
C SER A 336 44.92 14.04 -40.74
N PRO A 337 44.97 15.22 -40.10
CA PRO A 337 45.21 15.31 -38.66
C PRO A 337 43.95 15.16 -37.79
N GLU A 338 44.08 14.43 -36.68
CA GLU A 338 43.08 14.42 -35.61
C GLU A 338 43.16 15.69 -34.73
N PRO A 339 42.02 16.19 -34.21
CA PRO A 339 42.01 17.25 -33.21
C PRO A 339 42.42 16.72 -31.83
N SER A 340 43.50 17.24 -31.26
CA SER A 340 44.00 16.80 -29.96
C SER A 340 43.06 17.21 -28.81
N PHE A 341 42.28 16.26 -28.30
CA PHE A 341 41.37 16.50 -27.17
C PHE A 341 42.02 16.10 -25.85
N SER A 342 42.66 17.06 -25.16
CA SER A 342 43.30 16.83 -23.85
C SER A 342 42.27 16.63 -22.74
N GLY A 343 41.87 15.37 -22.52
CA GLY A 343 41.12 14.98 -21.31
C GLY A 343 41.92 15.20 -20.02
N PRO A 344 41.26 15.43 -18.87
CA PRO A 344 41.95 15.66 -17.60
C PRO A 344 42.75 14.43 -17.17
N THR A 345 44.02 14.65 -16.81
CA THR A 345 44.95 13.58 -16.45
C THR A 345 44.44 12.73 -15.28
N ALA A 346 44.84 11.45 -15.24
CA ALA A 346 44.45 10.50 -14.18
C ALA A 346 44.79 10.98 -12.75
N GLU A 347 45.74 11.90 -12.63
CA GLU A 347 46.10 12.58 -11.38
C GLU A 347 44.98 13.50 -10.84
N HIS A 348 44.29 14.24 -11.72
CA HIS A 348 43.11 15.03 -11.34
C HIS A 348 41.95 14.14 -10.86
N GLN A 349 41.74 12.99 -11.51
CA GLN A 349 40.73 12.01 -11.08
C GLN A 349 41.06 11.39 -9.71
N ARG A 350 42.35 11.09 -9.46
CA ARG A 350 42.84 10.65 -8.14
C ARG A 350 42.67 11.72 -7.06
N ALA A 351 42.95 13.00 -7.38
CA ALA A 351 42.75 14.11 -6.46
C ALA A 351 41.26 14.32 -6.09
N ALA A 352 40.35 14.15 -7.06
CA ALA A 352 38.91 14.21 -6.82
C ALA A 352 38.43 13.06 -5.90
N LEU A 353 38.88 11.83 -6.15
CA LEU A 353 38.59 10.67 -5.30
C LEU A 353 39.14 10.83 -3.87
N ALA A 354 40.36 11.32 -3.71
CA ALA A 354 40.95 11.58 -2.40
C ALA A 354 40.13 12.60 -1.58
N ARG A 355 39.65 13.67 -2.21
CA ARG A 355 38.74 14.65 -1.57
C ARG A 355 37.41 14.04 -1.15
N ALA A 356 36.81 13.18 -1.97
CA ALA A 356 35.53 12.53 -1.68
C ALA A 356 35.60 11.50 -0.54
N VAL A 357 36.76 10.87 -0.33
CA VAL A 357 36.99 9.94 0.79
C VAL A 357 37.19 10.71 2.11
N LEU A 358 37.91 11.84 2.08
CA LEU A 358 38.20 12.64 3.29
C LEU A 358 36.97 13.36 3.87
N THR A 359 36.03 13.83 3.04
CA THR A 359 34.77 14.40 3.56
C THR A 359 33.85 13.37 4.22
N ARG A 360 34.05 12.07 3.97
CA ARG A 360 33.26 10.99 4.57
C ARG A 360 33.82 10.46 5.91
N THR A 361 35.06 10.79 6.25
CA THR A 361 35.73 10.33 7.49
C THR A 361 35.84 11.40 8.58
N ALA A 362 35.45 12.65 8.31
CA ALA A 362 35.60 13.79 9.23
C ALA A 362 34.56 13.86 10.38
N PHE A 363 33.45 13.12 10.31
CA PHE A 363 32.41 13.07 11.36
C PHE A 363 32.49 11.74 12.13
N GLY A 364 33.42 11.61 13.09
CA GLY A 364 33.70 10.29 13.66
C GLY A 364 34.55 10.15 14.93
N ARG A 365 34.74 11.17 15.79
CA ARG A 365 35.23 10.99 17.20
C ARG A 365 35.05 12.27 18.04
N GLY A 366 34.54 12.13 19.27
CA GLY A 366 34.19 13.28 20.11
C GLY A 366 33.73 12.99 21.56
N HIS A 367 34.38 12.05 22.26
CA HIS A 367 34.22 11.75 23.70
C HIS A 367 32.86 11.25 24.24
N LEU A 368 32.88 10.76 25.50
CA LEU A 368 31.84 9.97 26.16
C LEU A 368 31.39 10.60 27.49
N ALA A 369 30.09 10.54 27.78
CA ALA A 369 29.47 10.53 29.10
C ALA A 369 28.08 9.85 28.99
N PRO A 370 27.48 9.28 30.06
CA PRO A 370 26.75 8.01 29.92
C PRO A 370 25.21 8.06 30.05
N ASP A 371 24.63 6.87 29.82
CA ASP A 371 23.29 6.37 30.16
C ASP A 371 22.05 6.85 29.39
N GLY A 372 21.25 5.89 28.90
CA GLY A 372 19.92 6.10 28.30
C GLY A 372 19.81 5.75 26.80
N ALA A 373 19.78 4.47 26.45
CA ALA A 373 19.69 4.02 25.05
C ALA A 373 18.23 3.96 24.50
N PRO A 374 17.95 4.50 23.30
CA PRO A 374 16.75 4.19 22.53
C PRO A 374 16.95 2.95 21.63
N LEU A 375 15.90 2.14 21.49
CA LEU A 375 15.90 0.97 20.61
C LEU A 375 15.74 1.38 19.12
N ASN A 376 16.65 0.92 18.26
CA ASN A 376 16.51 1.02 16.81
C ASN A 376 15.44 0.03 16.31
N GLY A 377 14.19 0.48 16.25
CA GLY A 377 13.09 -0.28 15.64
C GLY A 377 13.10 -0.18 14.11
N HIS A 378 13.17 -1.33 13.42
CA HIS A 378 12.91 -1.41 11.98
C HIS A 378 11.48 -0.93 11.66
N THR A 379 11.34 -0.05 10.66
CA THR A 379 10.04 0.25 10.03
C THR A 379 9.80 -0.70 8.85
N PRO A 380 8.77 -1.57 8.87
CA PRO A 380 8.40 -2.39 7.71
C PRO A 380 7.40 -1.66 6.81
N ASP A 381 7.76 -1.49 5.53
CA ASP A 381 6.90 -1.32 4.35
C ASP A 381 5.57 -0.55 4.54
N GLY A 382 5.68 0.75 4.82
CA GLY A 382 4.57 1.70 4.81
C GLY A 382 4.36 2.37 3.45
N TYR A 383 3.56 1.76 2.57
CA TYR A 383 3.16 2.36 1.28
C TYR A 383 2.46 3.72 1.49
N ALA A 384 3.07 4.80 1.01
CA ALA A 384 2.47 6.13 1.03
C ALA A 384 1.45 6.25 -0.11
N PRO A 385 0.16 6.58 0.17
CA PRO A 385 -0.79 6.89 -0.88
C PRO A 385 -0.56 8.32 -1.40
N ASP A 386 -0.50 8.45 -2.72
CA ASP A 386 -0.39 9.74 -3.39
C ASP A 386 -1.60 10.67 -3.15
N GLY A 387 -1.40 11.96 -3.45
CA GLY A 387 -2.27 13.04 -3.01
C GLY A 387 -3.71 12.96 -3.54
N TYR A 388 -4.67 12.89 -2.62
CA TYR A 388 -6.09 13.08 -2.93
C TYR A 388 -6.39 14.59 -3.06
N ALA A 389 -6.60 15.07 -4.30
CA ALA A 389 -7.07 16.43 -4.53
C ALA A 389 -8.54 16.58 -4.10
N PRO A 390 -8.91 17.59 -3.29
CA PRO A 390 -10.31 17.89 -3.02
C PRO A 390 -10.93 18.58 -4.24
N ASN A 391 -11.94 17.96 -4.85
CA ASN A 391 -12.73 18.58 -5.91
C ASN A 391 -13.45 19.82 -5.36
N GLY A 392 -13.07 21.01 -5.83
CA GLY A 392 -13.83 22.23 -5.58
C GLY A 392 -15.12 22.25 -6.41
N HIS A 393 -16.22 22.72 -5.83
CA HIS A 393 -17.38 23.13 -6.62
C HIS A 393 -17.01 24.36 -7.45
N ALA A 394 -17.17 24.29 -8.76
CA ALA A 394 -17.46 25.48 -9.55
C ALA A 394 -18.90 25.95 -9.23
N PRO A 395 -19.18 27.27 -9.17
CA PRO A 395 -20.54 27.77 -9.07
C PRO A 395 -21.30 27.55 -10.40
N ASP A 396 -22.63 27.56 -10.35
CA ASP A 396 -23.50 27.17 -11.47
C ASP A 396 -23.36 28.05 -12.72
N GLY A 397 -22.52 27.62 -13.66
CA GLY A 397 -22.52 28.09 -15.04
C GLY A 397 -23.57 27.33 -15.85
N GLY A 398 -24.64 28.01 -16.25
CA GLY A 398 -25.76 27.38 -16.98
C GLY A 398 -25.33 26.78 -18.33
N VAL A 399 -25.52 25.46 -18.47
CA VAL A 399 -25.24 24.74 -19.72
C VAL A 399 -26.23 25.17 -20.81
N GLN A 400 -25.75 25.87 -21.83
CA GLN A 400 -26.48 25.98 -23.09
C GLN A 400 -26.38 24.65 -23.82
N LEU A 401 -27.52 23.98 -24.02
CA LEU A 401 -27.61 22.79 -24.86
C LEU A 401 -27.48 23.20 -26.33
N ARG A 402 -26.60 22.49 -27.04
CA ARG A 402 -26.57 22.47 -28.51
C ARG A 402 -27.36 21.24 -28.99
N GLU A 403 -28.00 21.34 -30.16
CA GLU A 403 -28.96 20.32 -30.64
C GLU A 403 -28.32 18.96 -30.99
N ASP A 404 -26.98 18.90 -31.05
CA ASP A 404 -26.17 17.80 -31.59
C ASP A 404 -25.97 16.61 -30.60
N GLY A 405 -26.37 16.73 -29.33
CA GLY A 405 -26.54 15.60 -28.40
C GLY A 405 -25.30 14.89 -27.85
N HIS A 406 -24.07 15.26 -28.24
CA HIS A 406 -22.84 14.59 -27.79
C HIS A 406 -22.12 15.30 -26.62
N PRO A 407 -21.66 14.55 -25.57
CA PRO A 407 -20.88 15.13 -24.49
C PRO A 407 -19.40 15.31 -24.88
N THR A 408 -18.91 16.55 -24.86
CA THR A 408 -17.48 16.84 -25.02
C THR A 408 -16.76 16.68 -23.68
N ALA A 409 -15.79 15.76 -23.61
CA ALA A 409 -14.85 15.71 -22.50
C ALA A 409 -13.78 16.80 -22.68
N THR A 410 -13.72 17.78 -21.78
CA THR A 410 -12.68 18.82 -21.79
C THR A 410 -11.33 18.21 -21.41
N ILE A 411 -10.61 17.68 -22.40
CA ILE A 411 -9.17 17.48 -22.31
C ILE A 411 -8.55 18.85 -21.95
N PRO A 412 -7.66 18.96 -20.94
CA PRO A 412 -6.95 20.21 -20.71
C PRO A 412 -6.14 20.53 -21.95
N MET A 413 -6.56 21.56 -22.68
CA MET A 413 -5.76 22.09 -23.79
C MET A 413 -4.41 22.51 -23.22
N HIS A 414 -3.34 22.13 -23.90
CA HIS A 414 -2.05 22.78 -23.71
C HIS A 414 -2.29 24.29 -23.96
N PRO A 415 -1.85 25.19 -23.06
CA PRO A 415 -2.08 26.63 -23.27
C PRO A 415 -1.50 27.00 -24.63
N SER A 416 -2.25 27.79 -25.39
CA SER A 416 -1.77 28.26 -26.69
C SER A 416 -0.50 29.09 -26.49
N ASP A 417 0.39 29.10 -27.49
CA ASP A 417 1.65 29.86 -27.40
C ASP A 417 1.40 31.36 -27.12
N ALA A 418 0.22 31.87 -27.53
CA ALA A 418 -0.27 33.21 -27.21
C ALA A 418 -0.61 33.38 -25.72
N GLU A 419 -1.40 32.47 -25.11
CA GLU A 419 -1.73 32.53 -23.68
C GLU A 419 -0.49 32.34 -22.79
N PHE A 420 0.47 31.51 -23.22
CA PHE A 420 1.74 31.35 -22.51
C PHE A 420 2.61 32.62 -22.58
N ALA A 421 2.61 33.31 -23.73
CA ALA A 421 3.28 34.60 -23.87
C ALA A 421 2.62 35.71 -23.05
N GLU A 422 1.28 35.76 -23.01
CA GLU A 422 0.50 36.72 -22.20
C GLU A 422 0.71 36.49 -20.70
N ASP A 423 0.71 35.23 -20.25
CA ASP A 423 1.07 34.86 -18.87
C ASP A 423 2.48 35.35 -18.51
N LEU A 424 3.44 35.19 -19.41
CA LEU A 424 4.85 35.51 -19.17
C LEU A 424 5.10 37.02 -19.13
N ASP A 425 4.51 37.79 -20.06
CA ASP A 425 4.57 39.26 -20.04
C ASP A 425 3.90 39.82 -18.77
N THR A 426 2.73 39.27 -18.40
CA THR A 426 2.06 39.61 -17.13
C THR A 426 2.97 39.32 -15.93
N LEU A 427 3.59 38.13 -15.86
CA LEU A 427 4.52 37.77 -14.78
C LEU A 427 5.76 38.67 -14.74
N HIS A 428 6.28 39.12 -15.88
CA HIS A 428 7.38 40.09 -15.95
C HIS A 428 6.97 41.50 -15.48
N GLY A 429 5.70 41.89 -15.67
CA GLY A 429 5.14 43.14 -15.14
C GLY A 429 4.93 43.15 -13.62
N LEU A 430 4.90 41.99 -12.96
CA LEU A 430 4.65 41.88 -11.52
C LEU A 430 5.92 42.12 -10.69
N SER A 431 6.01 43.31 -10.10
CA SER A 431 7.16 43.80 -9.33
C SER A 431 7.52 43.03 -8.06
N ASN A 432 6.71 42.04 -7.64
CA ASN A 432 7.00 41.22 -6.47
C ASN A 432 6.43 39.79 -6.56
N LYS A 433 7.08 38.85 -5.85
CA LYS A 433 6.71 37.44 -5.84
C LYS A 433 5.30 37.15 -5.28
N ARG A 434 4.76 37.97 -4.37
CA ARG A 434 3.45 37.69 -3.75
C ARG A 434 2.33 37.87 -4.77
N ASP A 435 2.44 38.86 -5.64
CA ASP A 435 1.46 39.06 -6.71
C ASP A 435 1.63 38.02 -7.85
N ALA A 436 2.85 37.55 -8.13
CA ALA A 436 3.04 36.39 -9.02
C ALA A 436 2.35 35.11 -8.49
N ILE A 437 2.40 34.86 -7.17
CA ILE A 437 1.69 33.72 -6.55
C ILE A 437 0.17 33.90 -6.61
N ARG A 438 -0.35 35.12 -6.41
CA ARG A 438 -1.78 35.43 -6.58
C ARG A 438 -2.25 35.20 -8.00
N TYR A 439 -1.47 35.67 -8.98
CA TYR A 439 -1.76 35.47 -10.39
C TYR A 439 -1.79 33.98 -10.73
N ALA A 440 -0.81 33.21 -10.25
CA ALA A 440 -0.79 31.75 -10.41
C ALA A 440 -2.02 31.07 -9.80
N PHE A 441 -2.44 31.41 -8.58
CA PHE A 441 -3.69 30.88 -8.01
C PHE A 441 -4.93 31.24 -8.87
N SER A 442 -5.00 32.45 -9.41
CA SER A 442 -6.12 32.86 -10.28
C SER A 442 -6.13 32.15 -11.63
N ARG A 443 -4.96 31.86 -12.24
CA ARG A 443 -4.84 31.18 -13.54
C ARG A 443 -4.98 29.66 -13.43
N VAL A 444 -4.54 29.07 -12.31
CA VAL A 444 -4.73 27.65 -11.97
C VAL A 444 -6.18 27.36 -11.51
N GLY A 445 -6.95 28.38 -11.13
CA GLY A 445 -8.35 28.24 -10.71
C GLY A 445 -8.54 27.45 -9.41
N SER A 446 -7.49 27.24 -8.62
CA SER A 446 -7.56 26.54 -7.34
C SER A 446 -6.51 27.02 -6.35
N ASP A 447 -6.83 26.90 -5.06
CA ASP A 447 -5.96 27.27 -3.93
C ASP A 447 -4.80 26.28 -3.68
N ASN A 448 -4.46 25.44 -4.67
CA ASN A 448 -3.50 24.34 -4.54
C ASN A 448 -2.06 24.87 -4.68
N VAL A 449 -1.38 25.06 -3.54
CA VAL A 449 0.02 25.56 -3.47
C VAL A 449 0.98 24.76 -4.36
N PRO A 450 1.04 23.40 -4.30
CA PRO A 450 1.80 22.61 -5.27
C PRO A 450 1.54 22.95 -6.74
N SER A 451 0.27 23.12 -7.16
CA SER A 451 -0.09 23.43 -8.55
C SER A 451 0.33 24.86 -8.94
N ALA A 452 0.09 25.85 -8.10
CA ALA A 452 0.51 27.24 -8.36
C ALA A 452 2.05 27.38 -8.45
N VAL A 453 2.80 26.64 -7.61
CA VAL A 453 4.27 26.62 -7.66
C VAL A 453 4.79 25.90 -8.91
N ALA A 454 4.13 24.84 -9.38
CA ALA A 454 4.48 24.17 -10.64
C ALA A 454 4.24 25.09 -11.86
N TRP A 455 3.05 25.69 -11.93
CA TRP A 455 2.64 26.61 -13.00
C TRP A 455 3.57 27.84 -13.13
N LEU A 456 4.09 28.34 -12.00
CA LEU A 456 5.12 29.40 -11.97
C LEU A 456 6.49 28.89 -12.44
N ALA A 457 6.89 27.67 -12.06
CA ALA A 457 8.17 27.09 -12.46
C ALA A 457 8.23 26.82 -13.98
N GLU A 458 7.12 26.40 -14.59
CA GLU A 458 6.95 26.30 -16.05
C GLU A 458 7.20 27.63 -16.77
N ARG A 459 6.88 28.75 -16.12
CA ARG A 459 7.08 30.13 -16.61
C ARG A 459 8.35 30.79 -16.06
N GLY A 460 9.30 29.99 -15.55
CA GLY A 460 10.61 30.45 -15.07
C GLY A 460 10.62 31.19 -13.72
N VAL A 461 9.46 31.38 -13.07
CA VAL A 461 9.35 32.16 -11.83
C VAL A 461 9.60 31.27 -10.61
N THR A 462 10.72 31.50 -9.93
CA THR A 462 11.16 30.66 -8.80
C THR A 462 10.56 31.12 -7.45
N VAL A 463 9.68 30.30 -6.90
CA VAL A 463 9.01 30.51 -5.60
C VAL A 463 9.15 29.25 -4.72
N SER A 464 9.46 29.42 -3.44
CA SER A 464 9.46 28.31 -2.48
C SER A 464 8.03 27.97 -2.06
N ARG A 465 7.74 26.67 -1.83
CA ARG A 465 6.44 26.23 -1.29
C ARG A 465 6.10 26.93 0.03
N SER A 466 7.10 27.27 0.85
CA SER A 466 6.97 28.03 2.09
C SER A 466 6.45 29.47 1.89
N GLU A 467 6.92 30.20 0.88
CA GLU A 467 6.40 31.54 0.54
C GLU A 467 4.91 31.45 0.14
N ALA A 468 4.58 30.50 -0.73
CA ALA A 468 3.22 30.31 -1.22
C ALA A 468 2.23 29.85 -0.11
N TYR A 469 2.64 28.94 0.77
CA TYR A 469 1.84 28.57 1.95
C TYR A 469 1.66 29.76 2.92
N THR A 470 2.69 30.58 3.14
CA THR A 470 2.62 31.75 4.03
C THR A 470 1.60 32.76 3.50
N LEU A 471 1.70 33.14 2.23
CA LEU A 471 0.76 34.03 1.58
C LEU A 471 -0.68 33.51 1.66
N ARG A 472 -0.88 32.21 1.37
CA ARG A 472 -2.20 31.58 1.43
C ARG A 472 -2.81 31.63 2.84
N ILE A 473 -2.01 31.42 3.88
CA ILE A 473 -2.46 31.50 5.28
C ILE A 473 -2.83 32.94 5.67
N GLU A 474 -2.10 33.95 5.17
CA GLU A 474 -2.42 35.36 5.38
C GLU A 474 -3.74 35.75 4.69
N GLU A 475 -3.95 35.32 3.45
CA GLU A 475 -5.18 35.62 2.71
C GLU A 475 -6.41 34.91 3.27
N GLN A 476 -6.27 33.70 3.81
CA GLN A 476 -7.34 33.04 4.57
C GLN A 476 -7.68 33.80 5.86
N LYS A 477 -6.69 34.32 6.58
CA LYS A 477 -6.93 35.17 7.76
C LYS A 477 -7.62 36.49 7.39
N ASP A 478 -7.30 37.08 6.24
CA ASP A 478 -7.92 38.33 5.78
C ASP A 478 -9.29 38.14 5.13
N ALA A 479 -9.58 36.97 4.57
CA ALA A 479 -10.94 36.55 4.26
C ALA A 479 -11.78 36.37 5.54
N GLN A 480 -11.25 35.66 6.54
CA GLN A 480 -11.92 35.49 7.84
C GLN A 480 -12.16 36.84 8.54
N ARG A 481 -11.16 37.72 8.61
CA ARG A 481 -11.31 39.07 9.20
C ARG A 481 -12.39 39.89 8.49
N ARG A 482 -12.48 39.84 7.16
CA ARG A 482 -13.57 40.50 6.40
C ARG A 482 -14.94 39.93 6.73
N ILE A 483 -15.09 38.61 6.82
CA ILE A 483 -16.34 37.95 7.22
C ILE A 483 -16.75 38.38 8.64
N THR A 484 -15.82 38.38 9.60
CA THR A 484 -16.07 38.83 10.98
C THR A 484 -16.45 40.32 11.05
N LEU A 485 -15.83 41.18 10.26
CA LEU A 485 -16.17 42.62 10.20
C LEU A 485 -17.55 42.87 9.58
N VAL A 486 -17.96 42.09 8.58
CA VAL A 486 -19.32 42.16 8.01
C VAL A 486 -20.36 41.65 9.02
N ALA A 487 -20.09 40.51 9.68
CA ALA A 487 -20.99 39.93 10.68
C ALA A 487 -21.19 40.81 11.93
N ASN A 488 -20.14 41.55 12.34
CA ASN A 488 -20.18 42.47 13.48
C ASN A 488 -20.41 43.95 13.05
N GLY A 489 -20.84 44.19 11.80
CA GLY A 489 -21.10 45.54 11.31
C GLY A 489 -22.31 46.19 12.01
N PRO A 490 -22.39 47.52 12.11
CA PRO A 490 -23.41 48.22 12.91
C PRO A 490 -24.87 48.07 12.42
N GLY A 491 -25.12 47.36 11.32
CA GLY A 491 -26.47 46.94 10.90
C GLY A 491 -26.95 45.62 11.51
N ALA A 492 -26.08 44.81 12.11
CA ALA A 492 -26.39 43.45 12.58
C ALA A 492 -27.26 43.36 13.85
N HIS A 493 -27.73 44.50 14.37
CA HIS A 493 -28.59 44.61 15.56
C HIS A 493 -29.89 45.41 15.28
N ALA A 494 -30.31 45.49 14.02
CA ALA A 494 -31.48 46.25 13.57
C ALA A 494 -32.56 45.39 12.89
N THR A 495 -32.79 44.18 13.43
CA THR A 495 -33.87 43.24 13.05
C THR A 495 -34.37 42.48 14.27
#